data_AF-A0A3B0P0S2-F1
#
_entry.id   AF-A0A3B0P0S2-F1
#
_cell.length_a   1.000
_cell.length_b   1.000
_cell.length_c   1.000
_cell.angle_alpha   90.00
_cell.angle_beta   90.00
_cell.angle_gamma   90.00
#
_symmetry.space_group_name_H-M   'P 1'
#
loop_
_entity.id
_entity.type
_entity.pdbx_description
1 polymer ?
#
loop_
_entity_poly.entity_id
_entity_poly.type
_entity_poly.pdbx_seq_one_letter_code
_entity_poly.pdbx_strand_id
1 'polypeptide(L)'
;MVIGSNQFIPGFEEKMIGLKKGETKDLHLTFPKEYHAKNLAGKDVIFKVTIHNIKTPNYPEINEQFLQEIKINPLVKTPADFDKYLEITALKNKLQKNKTNFINSAIEEITSNSKVEMSEIIVDQTANGYYRDFLTQIKQRGVSEKEYIEFSKTTKDEILDLYKKEATKNLIKSYIYGKIVDEEKLHISDEEYDKRIKQLADLYGLKEDQIKTFVPFKNFEQEKLADRIFDKLAQLNDPENLKKYHEIQKEVDDYHSEIEKILVAEAKKKSAQEKVNKEK
;
A
#
# COMPACT_ATOMS: atom_id res chain seq x y z
N MET A 1 -24.20 4.95 -13.73
CA MET A 1 -24.51 3.77 -12.91
C MET A 1 -23.98 2.54 -13.61
N VAL A 2 -23.28 1.66 -12.89
CA VAL A 2 -22.77 0.38 -13.40
C VAL A 2 -23.57 -0.73 -12.72
N ILE A 3 -24.13 -1.66 -13.50
CA ILE A 3 -24.83 -2.83 -12.95
C ILE A 3 -23.79 -3.80 -12.38
N GLY A 4 -24.03 -4.29 -11.16
CA GLY A 4 -23.10 -5.10 -10.39
C GLY A 4 -22.16 -4.30 -9.47
N SER A 5 -22.39 -2.99 -9.31
CA SER A 5 -21.55 -2.13 -8.46
C SER A 5 -21.96 -2.14 -6.98
N ASN A 6 -23.16 -2.65 -6.68
CA ASN A 6 -23.76 -2.64 -5.33
C ASN A 6 -23.80 -1.23 -4.70
N GLN A 7 -23.90 -0.19 -5.52
CA GLN A 7 -23.98 1.19 -5.05
C GLN A 7 -25.41 1.58 -4.65
N PHE A 8 -26.43 0.89 -5.20
CA PHE A 8 -27.83 1.09 -4.87
C PHE A 8 -28.32 0.07 -3.84
N ILE A 9 -29.54 0.29 -3.32
CA ILE A 9 -30.14 -0.66 -2.38
C ILE A 9 -30.24 -2.07 -3.01
N PRO A 10 -30.08 -3.13 -2.21
CA PRO A 10 -30.22 -4.50 -2.68
C PRO A 10 -31.52 -4.71 -3.48
N GLY A 11 -31.41 -5.45 -4.58
CA GLY A 11 -32.53 -5.70 -5.50
C GLY A 11 -32.79 -4.60 -6.53
N PHE A 12 -32.23 -3.39 -6.39
CA PHE A 12 -32.40 -2.34 -7.41
C PHE A 12 -31.76 -2.73 -8.74
N GLU A 13 -30.46 -3.03 -8.72
CA GLU A 13 -29.69 -3.35 -9.93
C GLU A 13 -30.18 -4.63 -10.61
N GLU A 14 -30.64 -5.62 -9.84
CA GLU A 14 -31.21 -6.88 -10.35
C GLU A 14 -32.50 -6.64 -11.14
N LYS A 15 -33.38 -5.76 -10.67
CA LYS A 15 -34.66 -5.47 -11.34
C LYS A 15 -34.50 -4.64 -12.62
N MET A 16 -33.31 -4.07 -12.81
CA MET A 16 -32.89 -3.36 -14.02
C MET A 16 -32.39 -4.30 -15.12
N ILE A 17 -32.04 -5.54 -14.80
CA ILE A 17 -31.58 -6.53 -15.77
C ILE A 17 -32.72 -6.88 -16.73
N GLY A 18 -32.42 -6.85 -18.03
CA GLY A 18 -33.37 -7.15 -19.10
C GLY A 18 -34.16 -5.95 -19.63
N LEU A 19 -34.08 -4.78 -19.00
CA LEU A 19 -34.71 -3.55 -19.50
C LEU A 19 -34.00 -3.03 -20.75
N LYS A 20 -34.78 -2.48 -21.68
CA LYS A 20 -34.28 -1.92 -22.94
C LYS A 20 -34.17 -0.40 -22.88
N LYS A 21 -33.33 0.16 -23.76
CA LYS A 21 -33.26 1.62 -23.96
C LYS A 21 -34.65 2.16 -24.31
N GLY A 22 -35.05 3.24 -23.66
CA GLY A 22 -36.35 3.90 -23.78
C GLY A 22 -37.43 3.31 -22.87
N GLU A 23 -37.18 2.17 -22.23
CA GLU A 23 -38.14 1.56 -21.31
C GLU A 23 -38.23 2.35 -20.01
N THR A 24 -39.45 2.47 -19.48
CA THR A 24 -39.70 3.01 -18.15
C THR A 24 -40.34 1.93 -17.30
N LYS A 25 -39.81 1.71 -16.11
CA LYS A 25 -40.32 0.70 -15.18
C LYS A 25 -40.34 1.23 -13.76
N ASP A 26 -41.41 0.88 -13.05
CA ASP A 26 -41.55 1.16 -11.63
C ASP A 26 -41.00 -0.03 -10.84
N LEU A 27 -39.95 0.22 -10.05
CA LEU A 27 -39.29 -0.78 -9.22
C LEU A 27 -39.77 -0.62 -7.78
N HIS A 28 -40.50 -1.61 -7.30
CA HIS A 28 -40.97 -1.69 -5.93
C HIS A 28 -39.90 -2.37 -5.08
N LEU A 29 -39.32 -1.63 -4.14
CA LEU A 29 -38.23 -2.08 -3.28
C LEU A 29 -38.46 -1.59 -1.85
N THR A 30 -37.74 -2.17 -0.91
CA THR A 30 -37.76 -1.75 0.49
C THR A 30 -36.34 -1.36 0.89
N PHE A 31 -36.19 -0.21 1.55
CA PHE A 31 -34.88 0.19 2.08
C PHE A 31 -34.43 -0.80 3.17
N PRO A 32 -33.13 -1.12 3.26
CA PRO A 32 -32.59 -1.92 4.36
C PRO A 32 -32.96 -1.36 5.73
N LYS A 33 -33.08 -2.23 6.74
CA LYS A 33 -33.34 -1.81 8.13
C LYS A 33 -32.23 -0.94 8.71
N GLU A 34 -31.00 -1.14 8.23
CA GLU A 34 -29.80 -0.39 8.64
C GLU A 34 -29.36 0.61 7.56
N TYR A 35 -30.31 1.33 6.97
CA TYR A 35 -30.01 2.36 5.97
C TYR A 35 -29.49 3.64 6.63
N HIS A 36 -28.49 4.27 6.01
CA HIS A 36 -27.83 5.48 6.53
C HIS A 36 -28.82 6.63 6.82
N ALA A 37 -29.87 6.73 6.01
CA ALA A 37 -30.97 7.67 6.23
C ALA A 37 -32.05 7.02 7.12
N LYS A 38 -32.01 7.31 8.43
CA LYS A 38 -32.93 6.73 9.44
C LYS A 38 -34.42 6.92 9.10
N ASN A 39 -34.76 8.00 8.39
CA ASN A 39 -36.12 8.30 7.97
C ASN A 39 -36.62 7.43 6.80
N LEU A 40 -35.73 6.73 6.10
CA LEU A 40 -36.03 5.85 4.97
C LEU A 40 -35.83 4.36 5.32
N ALA A 41 -35.05 4.06 6.36
CA ALA A 41 -34.77 2.69 6.80
C ALA A 41 -36.04 1.85 6.98
N GLY A 42 -36.08 0.68 6.34
CA GLY A 42 -37.19 -0.27 6.41
C GLY A 42 -38.48 0.17 5.70
N LYS A 43 -38.51 1.31 5.00
CA LYS A 43 -39.69 1.79 4.27
C LYS A 43 -39.73 1.27 2.85
N ASP A 44 -40.93 1.02 2.36
CA ASP A 44 -41.17 0.73 0.96
C ASP A 44 -41.01 1.98 0.09
N VAL A 45 -40.47 1.79 -1.10
CA VAL A 45 -40.18 2.84 -2.07
C VAL A 45 -40.42 2.33 -3.48
N ILE A 46 -40.90 3.22 -4.34
CA ILE A 46 -41.11 2.96 -5.76
C ILE A 46 -40.14 3.84 -6.54
N PHE A 47 -39.18 3.23 -7.22
CA PHE A 47 -38.31 3.92 -8.16
C PHE A 47 -38.88 3.84 -9.56
N LYS A 48 -39.36 4.96 -10.08
CA LYS A 48 -39.71 5.09 -11.50
C LYS A 48 -38.44 5.36 -12.28
N VAL A 49 -37.94 4.36 -13.01
CA VAL A 49 -36.67 4.44 -13.73
C VAL A 49 -36.91 4.42 -15.23
N THR A 50 -36.32 5.37 -15.94
CA THR A 50 -36.33 5.45 -17.40
C THR A 50 -34.94 5.20 -17.96
N ILE A 51 -34.80 4.24 -18.87
CA ILE A 51 -33.50 3.88 -19.44
C ILE A 51 -33.17 4.79 -20.62
N HIS A 52 -32.44 5.87 -20.40
CA HIS A 52 -32.04 6.75 -21.50
C HIS A 52 -30.95 6.14 -22.40
N ASN A 53 -30.00 5.42 -21.80
CA ASN A 53 -28.89 4.82 -22.53
C ASN A 53 -28.37 3.58 -21.80
N ILE A 54 -27.95 2.57 -22.57
CA ILE A 54 -27.26 1.38 -22.08
C ILE A 54 -25.93 1.34 -22.79
N LYS A 55 -24.84 1.32 -22.02
CA LYS A 55 -23.49 1.19 -22.52
C LYS A 55 -22.88 -0.07 -21.92
N THR A 56 -22.19 -0.84 -22.73
CA THR A 56 -21.32 -1.93 -22.27
C THR A 56 -19.87 -1.45 -22.29
N PRO A 57 -19.02 -1.89 -21.36
CA PRO A 57 -17.59 -1.69 -21.50
C PRO A 57 -17.13 -2.32 -22.81
N ASN A 58 -16.47 -1.53 -23.66
CA ASN A 58 -15.75 -2.07 -24.81
C ASN A 58 -14.28 -2.18 -24.38
N TYR A 59 -13.90 -3.36 -23.90
CA TYR A 59 -12.51 -3.60 -23.51
C TYR A 59 -11.67 -3.79 -24.78
N PRO A 60 -10.55 -3.06 -24.93
CA PRO A 60 -9.64 -3.30 -26.03
C PRO A 60 -9.05 -4.70 -25.93
N GLU A 61 -8.80 -5.33 -27.07
CA GLU A 61 -8.00 -6.55 -27.12
C GLU A 61 -6.56 -6.23 -26.68
N ILE A 62 -5.99 -7.10 -25.85
CA ILE A 62 -4.59 -6.98 -25.43
C ILE A 62 -3.72 -7.48 -26.58
N ASN A 63 -3.47 -6.60 -27.54
CA ASN A 63 -2.60 -6.82 -28.69
C ASN A 63 -1.40 -5.86 -28.66
N GLU A 64 -0.46 -6.04 -29.58
CA GLU A 64 0.77 -5.23 -29.62
C GLU A 64 0.49 -3.74 -29.78
N GLN A 65 -0.53 -3.36 -30.56
CA GLN A 65 -0.91 -1.95 -30.72
C GLN A 65 -1.37 -1.35 -29.38
N PHE A 66 -2.27 -2.05 -28.68
CA PHE A 66 -2.75 -1.61 -27.37
C PHE A 66 -1.58 -1.47 -26.38
N LEU A 67 -0.66 -2.44 -26.34
CA LEU A 67 0.51 -2.41 -25.45
C LEU A 67 1.47 -1.26 -25.77
N GLN A 68 1.67 -0.95 -27.06
CA GLN A 68 2.47 0.19 -27.51
C GLN A 68 1.83 1.54 -27.19
N GLU A 69 0.50 1.62 -27.12
CA GLU A 69 -0.22 2.83 -26.72
C GLU A 69 -0.13 3.08 -25.22
N ILE A 70 -0.32 2.05 -24.39
CA ILE A 70 -0.32 2.20 -22.92
C ILE A 70 1.09 2.33 -22.33
N LYS A 71 2.12 1.76 -22.98
CA LYS A 71 3.53 1.79 -22.56
C LYS A 71 3.74 1.53 -21.07
N ILE A 72 3.04 0.54 -20.53
CA ILE A 72 3.07 0.24 -19.08
C ILE A 72 4.48 -0.09 -18.56
N ASN A 73 5.32 -0.64 -19.43
CA ASN A 73 6.65 -1.13 -19.10
C ASN A 73 7.48 -1.26 -20.40
N PRO A 74 8.76 -0.87 -20.42
CA PRO A 74 9.60 -0.95 -21.62
C PRO A 74 9.83 -2.37 -22.16
N LEU A 75 9.68 -3.40 -21.31
CA LEU A 75 9.77 -4.81 -21.72
C LEU A 75 8.46 -5.35 -22.30
N VAL A 76 7.32 -4.68 -22.08
CA VAL A 76 6.01 -5.19 -22.50
C VAL A 76 5.68 -4.70 -23.90
N LYS A 77 5.87 -5.56 -24.90
CA LYS A 77 5.58 -5.26 -26.32
C LYS A 77 4.56 -6.22 -26.92
N THR A 78 4.51 -7.44 -26.41
CA THR A 78 3.63 -8.52 -26.85
C THR A 78 2.71 -8.98 -25.72
N PRO A 79 1.60 -9.68 -26.04
CA PRO A 79 0.75 -10.29 -25.01
C PRO A 79 1.50 -11.25 -24.08
N ALA A 80 2.48 -11.98 -24.59
CA ALA A 80 3.33 -12.86 -23.78
C ALA A 80 4.20 -12.06 -22.77
N ASP A 81 4.74 -10.92 -23.18
CA ASP A 81 5.47 -10.03 -22.26
C ASP A 81 4.54 -9.46 -21.20
N PHE A 82 3.29 -9.17 -21.57
CA PHE A 82 2.26 -8.69 -20.64
C PHE A 82 1.92 -9.76 -19.60
N ASP A 83 1.74 -11.02 -20.01
CA ASP A 83 1.55 -12.14 -19.08
C ASP A 83 2.75 -12.29 -18.13
N LYS A 84 3.98 -12.18 -18.65
CA LYS A 84 5.19 -12.22 -17.82
C LYS A 84 5.25 -11.06 -16.83
N TYR A 85 4.90 -9.85 -17.26
CA TYR A 85 4.80 -8.69 -16.39
C TYR A 85 3.79 -8.89 -15.26
N LEU A 86 2.61 -9.46 -15.55
CA LEU A 86 1.60 -9.78 -14.55
C LEU A 86 2.09 -10.85 -13.56
N GLU A 87 2.76 -11.89 -14.06
CA GLU A 87 3.37 -12.94 -13.22
C GLU A 87 4.39 -12.32 -12.26
N ILE A 88 5.36 -11.55 -12.77
CA ILE A 88 6.39 -10.91 -11.93
C ILE A 88 5.77 -9.94 -10.92
N THR A 89 4.75 -9.19 -11.32
CA THR A 89 4.02 -8.27 -10.43
C THR A 89 3.30 -9.05 -9.32
N ALA A 90 2.66 -10.16 -9.65
CA ALA A 90 2.00 -11.04 -8.69
C ALA A 90 3.00 -11.68 -7.72
N LEU A 91 4.14 -12.16 -8.23
CA LEU A 91 5.23 -12.72 -7.42
C LEU A 91 5.78 -11.67 -6.45
N LYS A 92 6.11 -10.47 -6.93
CA LYS A 92 6.57 -9.36 -6.07
C LYS A 92 5.59 -9.05 -4.94
N ASN A 93 4.31 -8.93 -5.26
CA ASN A 93 3.26 -8.67 -4.27
C ASN A 93 3.14 -9.81 -3.26
N LYS A 94 3.26 -11.07 -3.73
CA LYS A 94 3.20 -12.25 -2.87
C LYS A 94 4.42 -12.35 -1.95
N LEU A 95 5.63 -12.10 -2.47
CA LEU A 95 6.87 -12.07 -1.69
C LEU A 95 6.80 -11.01 -0.59
N GLN A 96 6.36 -9.78 -0.92
CA GLN A 96 6.20 -8.72 0.06
C GLN A 96 5.16 -9.07 1.13
N LYS A 97 4.01 -9.62 0.72
CA LYS A 97 2.96 -10.06 1.67
C LYS A 97 3.46 -11.17 2.58
N ASN A 98 4.14 -12.17 2.04
CA ASN A 98 4.70 -13.28 2.81
C ASN A 98 5.75 -12.77 3.81
N LYS A 99 6.67 -11.89 3.37
CA LYS A 99 7.66 -11.25 4.24
C LYS A 99 7.01 -10.51 5.40
N THR A 100 6.08 -9.60 5.10
CA THR A 100 5.37 -8.82 6.13
C THR A 100 4.62 -9.72 7.11
N ASN A 101 3.91 -10.72 6.61
CA ASN A 101 3.18 -11.66 7.46
C ASN A 101 4.13 -12.45 8.36
N PHE A 102 5.22 -12.98 7.81
CA PHE A 102 6.22 -13.72 8.57
C PHE A 102 6.87 -12.87 9.66
N ILE A 103 7.36 -11.67 9.32
CA ILE A 103 7.96 -10.76 10.32
C ILE A 103 6.94 -10.44 11.41
N ASN A 104 5.69 -10.10 11.05
CA ASN A 104 4.66 -9.76 12.03
C ASN A 104 4.38 -10.92 13.00
N SER A 105 4.22 -12.14 12.47
CA SER A 105 4.01 -13.33 13.28
C SER A 105 5.22 -13.65 14.17
N ALA A 106 6.43 -13.64 13.60
CA ALA A 106 7.65 -13.91 14.34
C ALA A 106 7.88 -12.88 15.46
N ILE A 107 7.73 -11.59 15.17
CA ILE A 107 7.88 -10.53 16.19
C ILE A 107 6.79 -10.63 17.26
N GLU A 108 5.55 -10.97 16.90
CA GLU A 108 4.48 -11.16 17.88
C GLU A 108 4.75 -12.36 18.80
N GLU A 109 5.27 -13.46 18.26
CA GLU A 109 5.69 -14.64 19.03
C GLU A 109 6.89 -14.33 19.94
N ILE A 110 7.92 -13.66 19.42
CA ILE A 110 9.08 -13.21 20.21
C ILE A 110 8.61 -12.27 21.33
N THR A 111 7.70 -11.34 21.03
CA THR A 111 7.13 -10.41 22.00
C THR A 111 6.39 -11.14 23.11
N SER A 112 5.56 -12.13 22.75
CA SER A 112 4.76 -12.89 23.71
C SER A 112 5.61 -13.75 24.65
N ASN A 113 6.81 -14.15 24.20
CA ASN A 113 7.77 -14.93 24.99
C ASN A 113 8.85 -14.08 25.68
N SER A 114 8.86 -12.75 25.46
CA SER A 114 9.87 -11.85 26.03
C SER A 114 9.30 -11.08 27.23
N LYS A 115 10.11 -10.94 28.28
CA LYS A 115 9.81 -10.00 29.37
C LYS A 115 10.47 -8.66 29.06
N VAL A 116 9.68 -7.67 28.67
CA VAL A 116 10.16 -6.30 28.42
C VAL A 116 9.54 -5.36 29.43
N GLU A 117 10.38 -4.79 30.29
CA GLU A 117 9.95 -3.80 31.28
C GLU A 117 9.92 -2.41 30.65
N MET A 118 8.75 -1.79 30.62
CA MET A 118 8.55 -0.46 30.05
C MET A 118 8.31 0.58 31.13
N SER A 119 9.03 1.70 31.02
CA SER A 119 8.76 2.86 31.87
C SER A 119 7.41 3.49 31.49
N GLU A 120 6.54 3.68 32.48
CA GLU A 120 5.26 4.36 32.30
C GLU A 120 5.42 5.76 31.69
N ILE A 121 6.52 6.46 32.01
CA ILE A 121 6.82 7.79 31.44
C ILE A 121 6.93 7.73 29.92
N ILE A 122 7.62 6.71 29.39
CA ILE A 122 7.82 6.56 27.94
C ILE A 122 6.50 6.15 27.26
N VAL A 123 5.73 5.28 27.91
CA VAL A 123 4.39 4.87 27.42
C VAL A 123 3.47 6.09 27.35
N ASP A 124 3.44 6.89 28.40
CA ASP A 124 2.60 8.09 28.49
C ASP A 124 3.01 9.15 27.46
N GLN A 125 4.30 9.40 27.29
CA GLN A 125 4.79 10.33 26.26
C GLN A 125 4.39 9.88 24.85
N THR A 126 4.48 8.58 24.58
CA THR A 126 4.11 7.99 23.29
C THR A 126 2.60 8.06 23.06
N ALA A 127 1.79 7.69 24.06
CA ALA A 127 0.33 7.78 23.99
C ALA A 127 -0.16 9.21 23.78
N ASN A 128 0.47 10.19 24.43
CA ASN A 128 0.20 11.61 24.19
C ASN A 128 0.62 12.08 22.79
N GLY A 129 1.63 11.44 22.18
CA GLY A 129 1.95 11.60 20.76
C GLY A 129 0.78 11.16 19.87
N TYR A 130 0.34 9.91 20.04
CA TYR A 130 -0.80 9.36 19.28
C TYR A 130 -2.08 10.19 19.45
N TYR A 131 -2.34 10.67 20.66
CA TYR A 131 -3.48 11.54 20.93
C TYR A 131 -3.38 12.88 20.16
N ARG A 132 -2.20 13.50 20.10
CA ARG A 132 -1.99 14.74 19.33
C ARG A 132 -2.13 14.52 17.82
N ASP A 133 -1.65 13.40 17.31
CA ASP A 133 -1.82 13.03 15.91
C ASP A 133 -3.28 12.80 15.57
N PHE A 134 -4.01 12.11 16.45
CA PHE A 134 -5.45 11.94 16.35
C PHE A 134 -6.20 13.28 16.34
N LEU A 135 -5.90 14.18 17.28
CA LEU A 135 -6.50 15.53 17.31
C LEU A 135 -6.24 16.30 16.02
N THR A 136 -5.04 16.17 15.46
CA THR A 136 -4.68 16.80 14.18
C THR A 136 -5.53 16.25 13.04
N GLN A 137 -5.73 14.93 12.98
CA GLN A 137 -6.54 14.27 11.95
C GLN A 137 -8.03 14.66 12.02
N ILE A 138 -8.63 14.72 13.21
CA ILE A 138 -10.05 15.10 13.34
C ILE A 138 -10.26 16.59 13.05
N LYS A 139 -9.30 17.44 13.44
CA LYS A 139 -9.34 18.88 13.16
C LYS A 139 -9.28 19.16 11.66
N GLN A 140 -8.46 18.40 10.92
CA GLN A 140 -8.42 18.47 9.46
C GLN A 140 -9.76 18.10 8.80
N ARG A 141 -10.58 17.30 9.46
CA ARG A 141 -11.94 16.94 9.04
C ARG A 141 -13.01 17.91 9.56
N GLY A 142 -12.59 19.01 10.20
CA GLY A 142 -13.49 20.04 10.74
C GLY A 142 -14.17 19.67 12.06
N VAL A 143 -13.66 18.64 12.78
CA VAL A 143 -14.21 18.20 14.07
C VAL A 143 -13.28 18.60 15.20
N SER A 144 -13.80 19.27 16.22
CA SER A 144 -13.06 19.59 17.44
C SER A 144 -13.01 18.41 18.41
N GLU A 145 -12.04 18.41 19.34
CA GLU A 145 -11.94 17.43 20.42
C GLU A 145 -13.24 17.29 21.20
N LYS A 146 -13.86 18.44 21.55
CA LYS A 146 -15.09 18.48 22.32
C LYS A 146 -16.25 17.81 21.58
N GLU A 147 -16.44 18.14 20.31
CA GLU A 147 -17.49 17.54 19.47
C GLU A 147 -17.26 16.04 19.30
N TYR A 148 -16.01 15.61 19.14
CA TYR A 148 -15.69 14.18 19.05
C TYR A 148 -16.05 13.44 20.33
N ILE A 149 -15.62 13.94 21.50
CA ILE A 149 -15.91 13.36 22.81
C ILE A 149 -17.43 13.27 23.05
N GLU A 150 -18.17 14.33 22.72
CA GLU A 150 -19.63 14.38 22.87
C GLU A 150 -20.36 13.38 21.97
N PHE A 151 -19.98 13.30 20.69
CA PHE A 151 -20.60 12.37 19.74
C PHE A 151 -20.24 10.89 20.02
N SER A 152 -18.96 10.62 20.33
CA SER A 152 -18.46 9.26 20.58
C SER A 152 -18.79 8.74 21.97
N LYS A 153 -19.27 9.62 22.88
CA LYS A 153 -19.58 9.30 24.28
C LYS A 153 -18.42 8.64 25.02
N THR A 154 -17.20 9.04 24.69
CA THR A 154 -15.97 8.61 25.36
C THR A 154 -15.38 9.78 26.14
N THR A 155 -14.33 9.52 26.92
CA THR A 155 -13.54 10.56 27.58
C THR A 155 -12.12 10.62 27.03
N LYS A 156 -11.44 11.74 27.28
CA LYS A 156 -10.02 11.87 26.95
C LYS A 156 -9.17 10.78 27.62
N ASP A 157 -9.46 10.46 28.88
CA ASP A 157 -8.71 9.47 29.64
C ASP A 157 -8.93 8.06 29.07
N GLU A 158 -10.16 7.72 28.66
CA GLU A 158 -10.44 6.45 27.97
C GLU A 158 -9.69 6.33 26.63
N ILE A 159 -9.64 7.41 25.84
CA ILE A 159 -8.86 7.44 24.60
C ILE A 159 -7.36 7.27 24.90
N LEU A 160 -6.85 7.97 25.91
CA LEU A 160 -5.46 7.86 26.32
C LEU A 160 -5.13 6.46 26.82
N ASP A 161 -5.99 5.81 27.58
CA ASP A 161 -5.79 4.43 28.06
C ASP A 161 -5.72 3.42 26.90
N LEU A 162 -6.53 3.61 25.85
CA LEU A 162 -6.42 2.83 24.62
C LEU A 162 -5.06 3.07 23.95
N TYR A 163 -4.64 4.33 23.82
CA TYR A 163 -3.34 4.67 23.26
C TYR A 163 -2.16 4.23 24.13
N LYS A 164 -2.28 4.15 25.45
CA LYS A 164 -1.25 3.58 26.34
C LYS A 164 -1.06 2.10 26.07
N LYS A 165 -2.15 1.34 25.89
CA LYS A 165 -2.06 -0.08 25.51
C LYS A 165 -1.39 -0.26 24.15
N GLU A 166 -1.78 0.53 23.16
CA GLU A 166 -1.18 0.51 21.83
C GLU A 166 0.28 0.95 21.84
N ALA A 167 0.60 2.03 22.54
CA ALA A 167 1.96 2.54 22.73
C ALA A 167 2.85 1.50 23.37
N THR A 168 2.37 0.82 24.42
CA THR A 168 3.11 -0.27 25.08
C THR A 168 3.44 -1.39 24.08
N LYS A 169 2.46 -1.86 23.30
CA LYS A 169 2.67 -2.90 22.29
C LYS A 169 3.69 -2.46 21.23
N ASN A 170 3.57 -1.24 20.71
CA ASN A 170 4.43 -0.72 19.64
C ASN A 170 5.86 -0.42 20.14
N LEU A 171 6.00 0.08 21.36
CA LEU A 171 7.30 0.27 22.00
C LEU A 171 7.97 -1.08 22.17
N ILE A 172 7.31 -2.06 22.80
CA ILE A 172 7.89 -3.40 23.00
C ILE A 172 8.38 -4.00 21.67
N LYS A 173 7.55 -3.95 20.63
CA LYS A 173 7.95 -4.38 19.29
C LYS A 173 9.18 -3.64 18.78
N SER A 174 9.24 -2.32 18.93
CA SER A 174 10.39 -1.51 18.48
C SER A 174 11.67 -1.84 19.25
N TYR A 175 11.60 -2.05 20.57
CA TYR A 175 12.75 -2.43 21.38
C TYR A 175 13.24 -3.83 21.03
N ILE A 176 12.34 -4.80 20.83
CA ILE A 176 12.69 -6.15 20.37
C ILE A 176 13.35 -6.07 19.00
N TYR A 177 12.78 -5.27 18.09
CA TYR A 177 13.34 -5.07 16.76
C TYR A 177 14.77 -4.52 16.83
N GLY A 178 14.99 -3.45 17.60
CA GLY A 178 16.34 -2.91 17.83
C GLY A 178 17.29 -3.92 18.46
N LYS A 179 16.81 -4.71 19.44
CA LYS A 179 17.62 -5.75 20.08
C LYS A 179 18.04 -6.85 19.10
N ILE A 180 17.17 -7.26 18.19
CA ILE A 180 17.51 -8.21 17.11
C ILE A 180 18.61 -7.61 16.22
N VAL A 181 18.48 -6.33 15.83
CA VAL A 181 19.50 -5.66 15.01
C VAL A 181 20.87 -5.67 15.68
N ASP A 182 20.93 -5.35 16.97
CA ASP A 182 22.18 -5.26 17.74
C ASP A 182 22.81 -6.64 17.95
N GLU A 183 22.04 -7.64 18.39
CA GLU A 183 22.52 -9.00 18.67
C GLU A 183 23.00 -9.70 17.38
N GLU A 184 22.27 -9.50 16.28
CA GLU A 184 22.57 -10.11 14.98
C GLU A 184 23.46 -9.24 14.09
N LYS A 185 23.87 -8.06 14.58
CA LYS A 185 24.76 -7.10 13.89
C LYS A 185 24.28 -6.72 12.50
N LEU A 186 22.99 -6.39 12.37
CA LEU A 186 22.34 -6.17 11.07
C LEU A 186 22.46 -4.74 10.53
N HIS A 187 23.34 -3.90 11.08
CA HIS A 187 23.48 -2.48 10.73
C HIS A 187 23.76 -2.21 9.25
N ILE A 188 23.08 -1.21 8.68
CA ILE A 188 23.23 -0.80 7.27
C ILE A 188 24.42 0.13 7.14
N SER A 189 25.25 -0.08 6.11
CA SER A 189 26.41 0.76 5.84
C SER A 189 26.05 1.98 4.98
N ASP A 190 26.81 3.07 5.15
CA ASP A 190 26.71 4.25 4.28
C ASP A 190 27.04 3.91 2.81
N GLU A 191 27.94 2.95 2.57
CA GLU A 191 28.31 2.51 1.23
C GLU A 191 27.12 1.90 0.46
N GLU A 192 26.28 1.09 1.15
CA GLU A 192 25.06 0.54 0.56
C GLU A 192 24.06 1.64 0.21
N TYR A 193 23.95 2.65 1.07
CA TYR A 193 23.08 3.80 0.84
C TYR A 193 23.57 4.63 -0.35
N ASP A 194 24.84 5.04 -0.37
CA ASP A 194 25.40 5.85 -1.45
C ASP A 194 25.33 5.12 -2.80
N LYS A 195 25.54 3.79 -2.80
CA LYS A 195 25.34 2.98 -4.01
C LYS A 195 23.90 3.06 -4.51
N ARG A 196 22.90 2.97 -3.62
CA ARG A 196 21.48 3.07 -4.00
C ARG A 196 21.14 4.48 -4.48
N ILE A 197 21.64 5.51 -3.81
CA ILE A 197 21.44 6.91 -4.20
C ILE A 197 22.00 7.16 -5.60
N LYS A 198 23.21 6.66 -5.90
CA LYS A 198 23.81 6.77 -7.23
C LYS A 198 23.00 6.08 -8.31
N GLN A 199 22.49 4.87 -8.05
CA GLN A 199 21.62 4.16 -8.99
C GLN A 199 20.36 4.95 -9.32
N LEU A 200 19.72 5.52 -8.30
CA LEU A 200 18.51 6.35 -8.47
C LEU A 200 18.82 7.67 -9.17
N ALA A 201 19.97 8.29 -8.87
CA ALA A 201 20.45 9.49 -9.54
C ALA A 201 20.64 9.25 -11.04
N ASP A 202 21.26 8.13 -11.41
CA ASP A 202 21.43 7.70 -12.80
C ASP A 202 20.08 7.41 -13.49
N LEU A 203 19.14 6.78 -12.78
CA LEU A 203 17.82 6.43 -13.32
C LEU A 203 16.96 7.66 -13.61
N TYR A 204 16.93 8.61 -12.67
CA TYR A 204 16.11 9.82 -12.80
C TYR A 204 16.84 10.98 -13.47
N GLY A 205 18.15 10.85 -13.74
CA GLY A 205 18.96 11.94 -14.28
C GLY A 205 19.10 13.13 -13.32
N LEU A 206 18.98 12.88 -12.01
CA LEU A 206 19.05 13.89 -10.96
C LEU A 206 20.40 13.86 -10.26
N LYS A 207 20.74 14.93 -9.54
CA LYS A 207 21.91 14.91 -8.65
C LYS A 207 21.63 14.05 -7.42
N GLU A 208 22.67 13.41 -6.90
CA GLU A 208 22.57 12.57 -5.69
C GLU A 208 21.93 13.32 -4.51
N ASP A 209 22.29 14.58 -4.26
CA ASP A 209 21.70 15.41 -3.19
C ASP A 209 20.18 15.57 -3.32
N GLN A 210 19.68 15.65 -4.56
CA GLN A 210 18.24 15.72 -4.80
C GLN A 210 17.58 14.39 -4.47
N ILE A 211 18.20 13.26 -4.86
CA ILE A 211 17.72 11.92 -4.48
C ILE A 211 17.74 11.74 -2.96
N LYS A 212 18.80 12.16 -2.25
CA LYS A 212 18.91 12.07 -0.79
C LYS A 212 17.77 12.80 -0.07
N THR A 213 17.19 13.84 -0.69
CA THR A 213 16.00 14.53 -0.17
C THR A 213 14.74 13.67 -0.26
N PHE A 214 14.58 12.90 -1.34
CA PHE A 214 13.43 12.00 -1.54
C PHE A 214 13.60 10.63 -0.87
N VAL A 215 14.85 10.20 -0.70
CA VAL A 215 15.24 8.94 -0.06
C VAL A 215 16.20 9.24 1.09
N PRO A 216 15.70 9.76 2.22
CA PRO A 216 16.54 9.96 3.41
C PRO A 216 17.15 8.63 3.89
N PHE A 217 18.37 8.68 4.43
CA PHE A 217 19.07 7.50 4.95
C PHE A 217 18.18 6.67 5.88
N LYS A 218 17.48 7.32 6.81
CA LYS A 218 16.56 6.66 7.75
C LYS A 218 15.50 5.78 7.08
N ASN A 219 14.95 6.22 5.94
CA ASN A 219 13.92 5.45 5.24
C ASN A 219 14.54 4.23 4.54
N PHE A 220 15.70 4.41 3.93
CA PHE A 220 16.47 3.32 3.32
C PHE A 220 16.92 2.30 4.37
N GLU A 221 17.43 2.77 5.50
CA GLU A 221 17.85 1.95 6.64
C GLU A 221 16.68 1.11 7.16
N GLN A 222 15.51 1.71 7.38
CA GLN A 222 14.32 1.00 7.83
C GLN A 222 13.88 -0.11 6.87
N GLU A 223 13.87 0.18 5.56
CA GLU A 223 13.54 -0.83 4.54
C GLU A 223 14.53 -1.99 4.56
N LYS A 224 15.84 -1.69 4.61
CA LYS A 224 16.89 -2.70 4.55
C LYS A 224 17.04 -3.51 5.84
N LEU A 225 16.81 -2.90 7.00
CA LEU A 225 16.76 -3.63 8.26
C LEU A 225 15.60 -4.63 8.27
N ALA A 226 14.45 -4.28 7.68
CA ALA A 226 13.33 -5.21 7.58
C ALA A 226 13.66 -6.43 6.70
N ASP A 227 14.38 -6.22 5.59
CA ASP A 227 14.89 -7.32 4.74
C ASP A 227 15.85 -8.22 5.52
N ARG A 228 16.84 -7.64 6.21
CA ARG A 228 17.85 -8.40 6.96
C ARG A 228 17.27 -9.18 8.13
N ILE A 229 16.31 -8.60 8.85
CA ILE A 229 15.63 -9.28 9.95
C ILE A 229 14.78 -10.43 9.42
N PHE A 230 14.07 -10.21 8.30
CA PHE A 230 13.35 -11.30 7.63
C PHE A 230 14.29 -12.45 7.30
N ASP A 231 15.39 -12.18 6.58
CA ASP A 231 16.35 -13.20 6.17
C ASP A 231 16.91 -13.93 7.39
N LYS A 232 17.29 -13.21 8.44
CA LYS A 232 17.84 -13.81 9.66
C LYS A 232 16.84 -14.72 10.36
N LEU A 233 15.62 -14.24 10.59
CA LEU A 233 14.59 -15.01 11.28
C LEU A 233 14.11 -16.20 10.43
N ALA A 234 13.96 -16.03 9.13
CA ALA A 234 13.61 -17.10 8.20
C ALA A 234 14.71 -18.15 8.11
N GLN A 235 15.99 -17.74 8.11
CA GLN A 235 17.13 -18.65 8.10
C GLN A 235 17.21 -19.52 9.36
N LEU A 236 16.80 -18.98 10.51
CA LEU A 236 16.73 -19.71 11.78
C LEU A 236 15.51 -20.65 11.83
N ASN A 237 14.39 -20.27 11.22
CA ASN A 237 13.13 -21.01 11.29
C ASN A 237 12.97 -22.06 10.19
N ASP A 238 13.24 -21.70 8.93
CA ASP A 238 13.01 -22.53 7.75
C ASP A 238 13.99 -22.17 6.61
N PRO A 239 15.22 -22.69 6.65
CA PRO A 239 16.26 -22.36 5.68
C PRO A 239 15.97 -22.91 4.26
N GLU A 240 15.15 -23.96 4.14
CA GLU A 240 14.81 -24.53 2.83
C GLU A 240 13.82 -23.64 2.10
N ASN A 241 12.76 -23.17 2.77
CA ASN A 241 11.82 -22.24 2.16
C ASN A 241 12.40 -20.84 1.97
N LEU A 242 13.38 -20.42 2.79
CA LEU A 242 14.12 -19.18 2.52
C LEU A 242 14.89 -19.25 1.19
N LYS A 243 15.55 -20.37 0.88
CA LYS A 243 16.22 -20.53 -0.42
C LYS A 243 15.24 -20.37 -1.58
N LYS A 244 14.08 -21.03 -1.50
CA LYS A 244 13.02 -20.88 -2.50
C LYS A 244 12.50 -19.45 -2.60
N TYR A 245 12.36 -18.75 -1.47
CA TYR A 245 12.01 -17.33 -1.45
C TYR A 245 13.04 -16.49 -2.22
N HIS A 246 14.34 -16.68 -1.95
CA HIS A 246 15.41 -15.95 -2.63
C HIS A 246 15.53 -16.27 -4.12
N GLU A 247 15.25 -17.51 -4.54
CA GLU A 247 15.20 -17.87 -5.96
C GLU A 247 14.12 -17.07 -6.70
N ILE A 248 12.91 -17.01 -6.14
CA ILE A 248 11.79 -16.23 -6.72
C ILE A 248 12.07 -14.73 -6.63
N GLN A 249 12.63 -14.25 -5.51
CA GLN A 249 13.02 -12.85 -5.34
C GLN A 249 14.05 -12.45 -6.39
N LYS A 250 15.03 -13.30 -6.65
CA LYS A 250 16.05 -13.06 -7.69
C LYS A 250 15.42 -12.96 -9.08
N GLU A 251 14.47 -13.82 -9.43
CA GLU A 251 13.75 -13.72 -10.71
C GLU A 251 13.03 -12.36 -10.85
N VAL A 252 12.36 -11.91 -9.78
CA VAL A 252 11.70 -10.61 -9.74
C VAL A 252 12.71 -9.47 -9.86
N ASP A 253 13.83 -9.54 -9.14
CA ASP A 253 14.87 -8.50 -9.13
C ASP A 253 15.62 -8.43 -10.46
N ASP A 254 15.88 -9.56 -11.11
CA ASP A 254 16.51 -9.63 -12.43
C ASP A 254 15.62 -8.95 -13.48
N TYR A 255 14.30 -9.23 -13.46
CA TYR A 255 13.33 -8.58 -14.35
C TYR A 255 13.28 -7.06 -14.13
N HIS A 256 13.24 -6.59 -12.88
CA HIS A 256 13.25 -5.16 -12.58
C HIS A 256 14.59 -4.49 -12.92
N SER A 257 15.71 -5.19 -12.72
CA SER A 257 17.04 -4.71 -13.07
C SER A 257 17.20 -4.50 -14.58
N GLU A 258 16.58 -5.36 -15.39
CA GLU A 258 16.55 -5.18 -16.84
C GLU A 258 15.77 -3.92 -17.25
N ILE A 259 14.62 -3.69 -16.63
CA ILE A 259 13.82 -2.47 -16.81
C ILE A 259 14.62 -1.23 -16.43
N GLU A 260 15.26 -1.24 -15.25
CA GLU A 260 16.08 -0.11 -14.79
C GLU A 260 17.21 0.20 -15.77
N LYS A 261 17.91 -0.82 -16.31
CA LYS A 261 18.95 -0.63 -17.33
C LYS A 261 18.42 0.04 -18.59
N ILE A 262 17.24 -0.38 -19.07
CA ILE A 262 16.62 0.21 -20.26
C ILE A 262 16.27 1.68 -20.00
N LEU A 263 15.62 1.98 -18.87
CA LEU A 263 15.21 3.34 -18.52
C LEU A 263 16.42 4.27 -18.34
N VAL A 264 17.49 3.82 -17.68
CA VAL A 264 18.75 4.57 -17.56
C VAL A 264 19.35 4.87 -18.94
N ALA A 265 19.37 3.88 -19.84
CA ALA A 265 19.89 4.06 -21.19
C ALA A 265 19.05 5.07 -22.00
N GLU A 266 17.73 5.03 -21.87
CA GLU A 266 16.80 5.99 -22.50
C GLU A 266 16.99 7.41 -21.94
N ALA A 267 17.11 7.57 -20.61
CA ALA A 267 17.37 8.85 -19.97
C ALA A 267 18.70 9.47 -20.42
N LYS A 268 19.76 8.65 -20.52
CA LYS A 268 21.07 9.09 -21.03
C LYS A 268 21.01 9.52 -22.50
N LYS A 269 20.28 8.80 -23.35
CA LYS A 269 20.08 9.20 -24.76
C LYS A 269 19.32 10.52 -24.87
N LYS A 270 18.24 10.70 -24.10
CA LYS A 270 17.42 11.91 -24.11
C LYS A 270 18.22 13.15 -23.66
N SER A 271 18.94 13.04 -22.55
CA SER A 271 19.79 14.12 -22.05
C SER A 271 20.93 14.51 -23.01
N ALA A 272 21.51 13.54 -23.73
CA ALA A 272 22.49 13.82 -24.77
C ALA A 272 21.90 14.58 -25.96
N GLN A 273 20.70 14.19 -26.43
CA GLN A 273 19.99 14.88 -27.51
C GLN A 273 19.59 16.31 -27.14
N GLU A 274 19.15 16.54 -25.90
CA GLU A 274 18.80 17.88 -25.40
C GLU A 274 20.02 18.82 -25.32
N LYS A 275 21.22 18.29 -25.02
CA LYS A 275 22.47 19.09 -25.05
C LYS A 275 22.85 19.48 -26.47
N VAL A 276 22.79 18.54 -27.42
CA VAL A 276 23.09 18.80 -28.84
C VAL A 276 22.11 19.81 -29.45
N ASN A 277 20.82 19.77 -29.07
CA ASN A 277 19.82 20.72 -29.54
C ASN A 277 19.92 22.11 -28.91
N LYS A 278 20.62 22.26 -27.76
CA LYS A 278 20.89 23.58 -27.14
C LYS A 278 22.16 24.24 -27.66
N GLU A 279 23.04 23.49 -28.30
CA GLU A 279 24.29 23.98 -28.92
C GLU A 279 24.13 24.36 -30.41
N LYS A 280 22.95 24.13 -30.99
CA LYS A 280 22.55 24.57 -32.33
C LYS A 280 21.60 25.76 -32.25
#